data_AF-A0ABD1TRP4-F1
#
_entry.id   AF-A0ABD1TRP4-F1
#
_cell.length_a   1.000
_cell.length_b   1.000
_cell.length_c   1.000
_cell.angle_alpha   90.00
_cell.angle_beta   90.00
_cell.angle_gamma   90.00
#
_symmetry.space_group_name_H-M   'P 1'
#
loop_
_entity.id
_entity.type
_entity.pdbx_description
1 polymer ?
#
loop_
_entity_poly.entity_id
_entity_poly.type
_entity_poly.pdbx_seq_one_letter_code
_entity_poly.pdbx_strand_id
1 'polypeptide(L)'
;MVRASPRHYGWRTISDGDGVSIFGGSQVWVDHCSLSNCHDGLIDAIHGSTAITISNNYMTHHDKVMLLGHSDTYVQDKNMQVTIAFNHFGEGLVQRMPRCRHGYFHVVNNDYTHWAMYAIGGSADPTINSQGNRFLAPNDRFNKEVTKHEDAPESEWKNWNWRSEGDLMLNGAYFTLSGAGASSSYAKASSLGARPSSLISSITSGAGSLTCRKGSRC
;
A
#
# COMPACT_ATOMS: atom_id res chain seq x y z
N MET A 1 2.84 29.03 -11.47
CA MET A 1 3.50 29.07 -10.14
C MET A 1 2.62 28.31 -9.16
N VAL A 2 3.17 27.33 -8.45
CA VAL A 2 2.46 26.49 -7.48
C VAL A 2 3.10 26.68 -6.11
N ARG A 3 2.25 26.79 -5.09
CA ARG A 3 2.66 26.98 -3.70
C ARG A 3 2.64 25.64 -2.98
N ALA A 4 3.79 25.19 -2.46
CA ALA A 4 3.91 23.94 -1.71
C ALA A 4 4.00 24.18 -0.20
N SER A 5 4.28 25.41 0.24
CA SER A 5 4.16 25.81 1.64
C SER A 5 3.89 27.32 1.73
N PRO A 6 3.54 27.88 2.92
CA PRO A 6 3.37 29.33 3.07
C PRO A 6 4.57 30.14 2.58
N ARG A 7 5.77 29.56 2.62
CA ARG A 7 7.05 30.19 2.25
C ARG A 7 7.69 29.61 0.98
N HIS A 8 7.14 28.55 0.38
CA HIS A 8 7.70 27.91 -0.81
C HIS A 8 6.73 27.99 -1.99
N TYR A 9 7.16 28.66 -3.04
CA TYR A 9 6.47 28.75 -4.33
C TYR A 9 7.48 28.53 -5.46
N GLY A 10 7.06 27.83 -6.51
CA GLY A 10 7.93 27.50 -7.64
C GLY A 10 7.15 27.23 -8.92
N TRP A 11 7.86 26.93 -10.00
CA TRP A 11 7.25 26.46 -11.24
C TRP A 11 6.99 24.96 -11.14
N ARG A 12 5.84 24.49 -11.63
CA ARG A 12 5.58 23.05 -11.75
C ARG A 12 6.60 22.49 -12.74
N THR A 13 7.41 21.54 -12.30
CA THR A 13 8.24 20.73 -13.18
C THR A 13 7.34 19.74 -13.94
N ILE A 14 7.93 19.05 -14.92
CA ILE A 14 7.26 17.95 -15.59
C ILE A 14 6.93 16.88 -14.53
N SER A 15 5.70 16.36 -14.58
CA SER A 15 5.25 15.28 -13.73
C SER A 15 5.53 13.94 -14.41
N ASP A 16 5.88 12.93 -13.62
CA ASP A 16 6.07 11.55 -14.11
C ASP A 16 4.74 10.91 -14.54
N GLY A 17 3.61 11.51 -14.13
CA GLY A 17 2.27 11.13 -14.52
C GLY A 17 1.59 10.12 -13.60
N ASP A 18 1.89 10.23 -12.29
CA ASP A 18 1.18 9.49 -11.25
C ASP A 18 -0.26 9.97 -11.08
N GLY A 19 -1.16 9.08 -10.65
CA GLY A 19 -2.53 9.45 -10.28
C GLY A 19 -2.57 10.42 -9.09
N VAL A 20 -1.89 10.05 -8.01
CA VAL A 20 -1.73 10.84 -6.78
C VAL A 20 -0.26 10.83 -6.37
N SER A 21 0.34 12.02 -6.28
CA SER A 21 1.74 12.19 -5.85
C SER A 21 1.82 13.01 -4.57
N ILE A 22 2.39 12.43 -3.52
CA ILE A 22 2.57 13.02 -2.19
C ILE A 22 4.06 13.18 -1.93
N PHE A 23 4.53 14.43 -2.00
CA PHE A 23 5.93 14.79 -1.87
C PHE A 23 6.17 15.59 -0.58
N GLY A 24 6.87 15.01 0.40
CA GLY A 24 7.07 15.62 1.72
C GLY A 24 5.78 16.00 2.45
N GLY A 25 4.68 15.30 2.16
CA GLY A 25 3.36 15.57 2.71
C GLY A 25 3.16 14.89 4.06
N SER A 26 2.42 15.54 4.95
CA SER A 26 2.04 14.97 6.25
C SER A 26 0.55 15.12 6.50
N GLN A 27 -0.09 14.15 7.16
CA GLN A 27 -1.52 14.17 7.48
C GLN A 27 -2.39 14.22 6.23
N VAL A 28 -2.20 13.22 5.36
CA VAL A 28 -2.92 13.09 4.08
C VAL A 28 -3.86 11.90 4.15
N TRP A 29 -5.08 12.08 3.63
CA TRP A 29 -6.07 11.02 3.49
C TRP A 29 -6.48 10.88 2.03
N VAL A 30 -6.20 9.72 1.44
CA VAL A 30 -6.63 9.35 0.08
C VAL A 30 -7.76 8.35 0.24
N ASP A 31 -8.99 8.81 0.03
CA ASP A 31 -10.20 8.05 0.31
C ASP A 31 -11.15 8.01 -0.88
N HIS A 32 -11.81 6.86 -1.09
CA HIS A 32 -12.85 6.71 -2.11
C HIS A 32 -12.42 7.22 -3.51
N CYS A 33 -11.20 6.90 -3.93
CA CYS A 33 -10.72 7.17 -5.29
C CYS A 33 -10.85 5.92 -6.16
N SER A 34 -11.18 6.11 -7.43
CA SER A 34 -11.08 5.08 -8.48
C SER A 34 -9.86 5.40 -9.35
N LEU A 35 -8.82 4.57 -9.32
CA LEU A 35 -7.54 4.83 -9.99
C LEU A 35 -7.19 3.70 -10.96
N SER A 36 -6.79 4.05 -12.18
CA SER A 36 -6.38 3.08 -13.22
C SER A 36 -5.63 3.78 -14.35
N ASN A 37 -4.81 3.03 -15.10
CA ASN A 37 -4.18 3.49 -16.35
C ASN A 37 -3.46 4.86 -16.25
N CYS A 38 -2.74 5.10 -15.14
CA CYS A 38 -1.86 6.27 -15.04
C CYS A 38 -0.59 6.05 -15.89
N HIS A 39 0.22 7.08 -16.05
CA HIS A 39 1.42 6.98 -16.89
C HIS A 39 2.58 6.27 -16.16
N ASP A 40 2.79 6.55 -14.86
CA ASP A 40 3.79 5.84 -14.05
C ASP A 40 3.16 5.09 -12.85
N GLY A 41 2.96 5.73 -11.70
CA GLY A 41 2.30 5.14 -10.51
C GLY A 41 0.80 5.47 -10.38
N LEU A 42 0.04 4.72 -9.57
CA LEU A 42 -1.29 5.22 -9.14
C LEU A 42 -1.15 6.14 -7.92
N ILE A 43 -0.45 5.70 -6.88
CA ILE A 43 -0.22 6.49 -5.66
C ILE A 43 1.24 6.42 -5.24
N ASP A 44 1.91 7.55 -5.24
CA ASP A 44 3.30 7.68 -4.81
C ASP A 44 3.41 8.60 -3.60
N ALA A 45 4.08 8.13 -2.54
CA ALA A 45 4.38 8.92 -1.35
C ALA A 45 5.88 8.84 -1.03
N ILE A 46 6.57 9.98 -1.13
CA ILE A 46 8.03 10.03 -1.14
C ILE A 46 8.55 11.25 -0.36
N HIS A 47 9.88 11.36 -0.22
CA HIS A 47 10.55 12.53 0.36
C HIS A 47 10.12 12.89 1.80
N GLY A 48 10.10 11.89 2.69
CA GLY A 48 9.78 12.09 4.11
C GLY A 48 8.29 12.25 4.39
N SER A 49 7.44 11.86 3.43
CA SER A 49 6.00 11.87 3.63
C SER A 49 5.59 10.91 4.75
N THR A 50 4.58 11.26 5.56
CA THR A 50 4.18 10.47 6.74
C THR A 50 2.77 10.78 7.22
N ALA A 51 2.24 9.99 8.15
CA ALA A 51 0.87 10.11 8.65
C ALA A 51 -0.15 10.12 7.49
N ILE A 52 -0.09 9.07 6.66
CA ILE A 52 -0.97 8.90 5.49
C ILE A 52 -1.95 7.77 5.75
N THR A 53 -3.21 7.98 5.40
CA THR A 53 -4.21 6.92 5.29
C THR A 53 -4.65 6.80 3.83
N ILE A 54 -4.61 5.60 3.28
CA ILE A 54 -5.10 5.26 1.94
C ILE A 54 -6.23 4.25 2.14
N SER A 55 -7.48 4.69 1.98
CA SER A 55 -8.64 3.86 2.29
C SER A 55 -9.78 3.87 1.29
N ASN A 56 -10.56 2.78 1.26
CA ASN A 56 -11.76 2.67 0.43
C ASN A 56 -11.53 2.97 -1.06
N ASN A 57 -10.31 2.82 -1.57
CA ASN A 57 -10.00 3.09 -2.96
C ASN A 57 -10.19 1.83 -3.80
N TYR A 58 -10.61 2.00 -5.05
CA TYR A 58 -10.68 0.94 -6.05
C TYR A 58 -9.58 1.16 -7.09
N MET A 59 -8.66 0.20 -7.19
CA MET A 59 -7.50 0.28 -8.08
C MET A 59 -7.55 -0.86 -9.09
N THR A 60 -7.38 -0.56 -10.37
CA THR A 60 -7.41 -1.57 -11.46
C THR A 60 -6.48 -1.19 -12.61
N HIS A 61 -6.21 -2.15 -13.51
CA HIS A 61 -5.54 -1.95 -14.80
C HIS A 61 -4.28 -1.08 -14.71
N HIS A 62 -3.28 -1.54 -13.94
CA HIS A 62 -2.06 -0.78 -13.75
C HIS A 62 -0.89 -1.67 -13.29
N ASP A 63 0.32 -1.39 -13.78
CA ASP A 63 1.50 -2.17 -13.41
C ASP A 63 2.02 -1.79 -12.01
N LYS A 64 2.41 -0.52 -11.83
CA LYS A 64 3.05 -0.01 -10.62
C LYS A 64 2.03 0.70 -9.73
N VAL A 65 1.36 -0.03 -8.84
CA VAL A 65 0.19 0.51 -8.13
C VAL A 65 0.54 1.60 -7.11
N MET A 66 1.35 1.27 -6.11
CA MET A 66 1.61 2.16 -4.98
C MET A 66 3.07 2.09 -4.51
N LEU A 67 3.79 3.21 -4.60
CA LEU A 67 5.18 3.33 -4.15
C LEU A 67 5.27 4.19 -2.89
N LEU A 68 5.74 3.59 -1.79
CA LEU A 68 5.91 4.26 -0.50
C LEU A 68 7.40 4.31 -0.14
N GLY A 69 8.02 5.45 -0.43
CA GLY A 69 9.47 5.68 -0.38
C GLY A 69 10.14 5.36 -1.73
N HIS A 70 10.97 6.29 -2.24
CA HIS A 70 11.50 6.23 -3.61
C HIS A 70 12.89 5.60 -3.74
N SER A 71 13.69 5.64 -2.68
CA SER A 71 15.11 5.25 -2.74
C SER A 71 15.55 4.54 -1.46
N ASP A 72 16.28 3.45 -1.63
CA ASP A 72 16.86 2.67 -0.52
C ASP A 72 17.87 3.50 0.29
N THR A 73 18.42 4.56 -0.30
CA THR A 73 19.39 5.45 0.36
C THR A 73 18.76 6.67 1.03
N TYR A 74 17.45 6.91 0.83
CA TYR A 74 16.76 8.08 1.37
C TYR A 74 16.24 7.83 2.80
N VAL A 75 17.16 7.90 3.77
CA VAL A 75 16.89 7.52 5.17
C VAL A 75 15.86 8.38 5.90
N GLN A 76 15.44 9.53 5.35
CA GLN A 76 14.37 10.33 5.95
C GLN A 76 13.02 9.60 5.91
N ASP A 77 12.83 8.64 4.99
CA ASP A 77 11.61 7.83 4.90
C ASP A 77 11.46 6.83 6.07
N LYS A 78 12.46 6.66 6.94
CA LYS A 78 12.36 5.83 8.17
C LYS A 78 11.25 6.28 9.14
N ASN A 79 10.81 7.54 9.04
CA ASN A 79 9.72 8.07 9.84
C ASN A 79 8.35 7.98 9.14
N MET A 80 8.30 7.46 7.91
CA MET A 80 7.05 7.27 7.17
C MET A 80 6.15 6.29 7.91
N GLN A 81 4.90 6.68 8.08
CA GLN A 81 3.83 5.85 8.64
C GLN A 81 2.63 5.93 7.71
N VAL A 82 2.21 4.79 7.18
CA VAL A 82 1.07 4.70 6.26
C VAL A 82 0.13 3.59 6.67
N THR A 83 -1.16 3.89 6.69
CA THR A 83 -2.24 2.91 6.83
C THR A 83 -2.87 2.68 5.46
N ILE A 84 -2.91 1.43 5.01
CA ILE A 84 -3.56 0.98 3.78
C ILE A 84 -4.74 0.11 4.22
N ALA A 85 -5.96 0.64 4.13
CA ALA A 85 -7.13 -0.01 4.72
C ALA A 85 -8.35 -0.05 3.80
N PHE A 86 -9.08 -1.16 3.76
CA PHE A 86 -10.36 -1.26 3.05
C PHE A 86 -10.32 -0.98 1.54
N ASN A 87 -9.12 -1.02 0.93
CA ASN A 87 -8.99 -0.86 -0.51
C ASN A 87 -9.36 -2.16 -1.22
N HIS A 88 -9.86 -2.04 -2.44
CA HIS A 88 -10.02 -3.16 -3.35
C HIS A 88 -8.98 -3.06 -4.46
N PHE A 89 -8.02 -3.99 -4.43
CA PHE A 89 -7.03 -4.22 -5.49
C PHE A 89 -7.64 -5.20 -6.50
N GLY A 90 -8.19 -4.61 -7.56
CA GLY A 90 -9.02 -5.26 -8.55
C GLY A 90 -8.22 -5.84 -9.73
N GLU A 91 -8.93 -6.06 -10.83
CA GLU A 91 -8.38 -6.69 -12.04
C GLU A 91 -7.28 -5.88 -12.71
N GLY A 92 -6.44 -6.57 -13.49
CA GLY A 92 -5.41 -5.93 -14.31
C GLY A 92 -4.25 -5.29 -13.54
N LEU A 93 -4.13 -5.56 -12.24
CA LEU A 93 -2.98 -5.12 -11.44
C LEU A 93 -1.81 -6.09 -11.54
N VAL A 94 -0.58 -5.57 -11.55
CA VAL A 94 0.64 -6.39 -11.65
C VAL A 94 1.36 -6.51 -10.31
N GLN A 95 1.68 -5.38 -9.66
CA GLN A 95 2.57 -5.32 -8.50
C GLN A 95 2.40 -4.06 -7.64
N ARG A 96 3.14 -4.00 -6.52
CA ARG A 96 3.29 -2.82 -5.63
C ARG A 96 2.00 -2.40 -4.93
N MET A 97 1.38 -3.32 -4.21
CA MET A 97 0.14 -3.09 -3.47
C MET A 97 0.32 -3.32 -1.95
N PRO A 98 1.18 -2.58 -1.24
CA PRO A 98 2.13 -1.56 -1.69
C PRO A 98 3.55 -2.12 -2.00
N ARG A 99 4.43 -1.28 -2.57
CA ARG A 99 5.89 -1.43 -2.45
C ARG A 99 6.44 -0.41 -1.46
N CYS A 100 7.04 -0.89 -0.37
CA CYS A 100 7.45 -0.09 0.78
C CYS A 100 8.96 0.01 0.93
N ARG A 101 9.44 1.13 1.51
CA ARG A 101 10.83 1.29 1.95
C ARG A 101 10.92 1.96 3.31
N HIS A 102 11.86 1.52 4.15
CA HIS A 102 12.22 2.06 5.47
C HIS A 102 11.13 2.11 6.55
N GLY A 103 10.01 2.77 6.29
CA GLY A 103 9.00 3.16 7.27
C GLY A 103 8.14 2.02 7.82
N TYR A 104 6.97 2.39 8.34
CA TYR A 104 6.03 1.52 9.02
C TYR A 104 4.69 1.51 8.29
N PHE A 105 4.23 0.31 7.94
CA PHE A 105 3.10 0.14 7.04
C PHE A 105 2.08 -0.81 7.67
N HIS A 106 0.88 -0.28 7.93
CA HIS A 106 -0.23 -1.08 8.38
C HIS A 106 -1.12 -1.42 7.18
N VAL A 107 -1.07 -2.66 6.72
CA VAL A 107 -1.88 -3.17 5.61
C VAL A 107 -3.02 -3.98 6.19
N VAL A 108 -4.22 -3.40 6.26
CA VAL A 108 -5.32 -3.97 7.06
C VAL A 108 -6.63 -4.04 6.31
N ASN A 109 -7.26 -5.22 6.32
CA ASN A 109 -8.60 -5.43 5.76
C ASN A 109 -8.79 -4.95 4.30
N ASN A 110 -7.80 -5.18 3.43
CA ASN A 110 -7.91 -4.95 1.99
C ASN A 110 -8.31 -6.24 1.24
N ASP A 111 -8.96 -6.10 0.09
CA ASP A 111 -9.30 -7.22 -0.80
C ASP A 111 -8.36 -7.23 -2.01
N TYR A 112 -7.55 -8.29 -2.12
CA TYR A 112 -6.63 -8.52 -3.23
C TYR A 112 -7.19 -9.63 -4.09
N THR A 113 -7.69 -9.26 -5.26
CA THR A 113 -8.32 -10.21 -6.17
C THR A 113 -7.42 -10.60 -7.34
N HIS A 114 -6.44 -9.75 -7.68
CA HIS A 114 -5.51 -9.98 -8.77
C HIS A 114 -4.14 -9.38 -8.46
N TRP A 115 -3.10 -10.06 -8.92
CA TRP A 115 -1.75 -9.55 -9.14
C TRP A 115 -1.12 -10.39 -10.26
N ALA A 116 -0.05 -9.92 -10.88
CA ALA A 116 0.67 -10.69 -11.91
C ALA A 116 2.13 -10.95 -11.55
N MET A 117 2.63 -10.36 -10.46
CA MET A 117 3.99 -10.60 -9.96
C MET A 117 4.01 -10.80 -8.44
N TYR A 118 3.51 -9.85 -7.67
CA TYR A 118 3.33 -9.94 -6.22
C TYR A 118 2.27 -8.93 -5.75
N ALA A 119 1.74 -9.09 -4.54
CA ALA A 119 0.87 -8.09 -3.95
C ALA A 119 1.66 -7.09 -3.10
N ILE A 120 2.28 -7.53 -2.02
CA ILE A 120 2.99 -6.68 -1.07
C ILE A 120 4.50 -6.85 -1.26
N GLY A 121 5.24 -5.77 -1.36
CA GLY A 121 6.69 -5.84 -1.52
C GLY A 121 7.44 -4.71 -0.84
N GLY A 122 8.77 -4.78 -0.89
CA GLY A 122 9.60 -3.72 -0.32
C GLY A 122 11.09 -4.00 -0.39
N SER A 123 11.86 -2.95 -0.17
CA SER A 123 13.33 -2.96 -0.08
C SER A 123 13.76 -2.00 1.04
N ALA A 124 15.00 -2.10 1.52
CA ALA A 124 15.53 -1.25 2.60
C ALA A 124 14.74 -1.32 3.92
N ASP A 125 14.52 -2.54 4.43
CA ASP A 125 14.01 -2.83 5.79
C ASP A 125 12.72 -2.10 6.20
N PRO A 126 11.63 -2.15 5.41
CA PRO A 126 10.34 -1.64 5.84
C PRO A 126 9.72 -2.58 6.89
N THR A 127 9.01 -2.02 7.85
CA THR A 127 8.16 -2.81 8.77
C THR A 127 6.75 -2.91 8.20
N ILE A 128 6.33 -4.14 7.86
CA ILE A 128 5.02 -4.41 7.26
C ILE A 128 4.18 -5.25 8.22
N ASN A 129 3.05 -4.68 8.63
CA ASN A 129 2.03 -5.35 9.41
C ASN A 129 0.81 -5.63 8.54
N SER A 130 0.67 -6.86 8.04
CA SER A 130 -0.51 -7.33 7.32
C SER A 130 -1.52 -7.94 8.29
N GLN A 131 -2.76 -7.41 8.34
CA GLN A 131 -3.80 -7.96 9.22
C GLN A 131 -5.19 -8.04 8.56
N GLY A 132 -5.82 -9.21 8.66
CA GLY A 132 -7.22 -9.43 8.25
C GLY A 132 -7.51 -9.12 6.77
N ASN A 133 -6.52 -9.09 5.89
CA ASN A 133 -6.69 -8.94 4.45
C ASN A 133 -7.22 -10.23 3.82
N ARG A 134 -7.72 -10.13 2.59
CA ARG A 134 -8.09 -11.28 1.77
C ARG A 134 -7.21 -11.32 0.52
N PHE A 135 -6.50 -12.41 0.32
CA PHE A 135 -5.62 -12.62 -0.84
C PHE A 135 -6.12 -13.79 -1.68
N LEU A 136 -6.68 -13.50 -2.85
CA LEU A 136 -7.03 -14.50 -3.85
C LEU A 136 -5.92 -14.59 -4.90
N ALA A 137 -5.08 -15.60 -4.79
CA ALA A 137 -3.99 -15.77 -5.75
C ALA A 137 -4.52 -16.02 -7.17
N PRO A 138 -3.82 -15.50 -8.20
CA PRO A 138 -4.04 -15.85 -9.60
C PRO A 138 -3.96 -17.37 -9.83
N ASN A 139 -4.55 -17.85 -10.93
CA ASN A 139 -4.45 -19.26 -11.30
C ASN A 139 -3.05 -19.68 -11.76
N ASP A 140 -2.19 -18.73 -12.11
CA ASP A 140 -0.78 -19.01 -12.40
C ASP A 140 -0.09 -19.59 -11.15
N ARG A 141 0.50 -20.78 -11.30
CA ARG A 141 1.19 -21.50 -10.23
C ARG A 141 2.45 -20.79 -9.75
N PHE A 142 3.01 -19.86 -10.52
CA PHE A 142 4.22 -19.13 -10.17
C PHE A 142 3.94 -17.85 -9.39
N ASN A 143 2.67 -17.41 -9.33
CA ASN A 143 2.26 -16.15 -8.69
C ASN A 143 1.45 -16.40 -7.41
N LYS A 144 1.90 -17.33 -6.56
CA LYS A 144 1.22 -17.70 -5.32
C LYS A 144 1.71 -16.93 -4.10
N GLU A 145 2.94 -16.46 -4.13
CA GLU A 145 3.49 -15.67 -3.05
C GLU A 145 2.91 -14.26 -3.06
N VAL A 146 2.35 -13.84 -1.93
CA VAL A 146 1.85 -12.48 -1.70
C VAL A 146 3.01 -11.49 -1.63
N THR A 147 4.13 -11.93 -1.06
CA THR A 147 5.28 -11.11 -0.67
C THR A 147 6.40 -11.08 -1.70
N LYS A 148 7.09 -9.94 -1.82
CA LYS A 148 8.35 -9.82 -2.56
C LYS A 148 9.35 -8.94 -1.83
N HIS A 149 10.42 -9.56 -1.32
CA HIS A 149 11.58 -8.87 -0.75
C HIS A 149 12.52 -8.49 -1.91
N GLU A 150 12.53 -7.21 -2.27
CA GLU A 150 13.32 -6.68 -3.38
C GLU A 150 14.71 -6.23 -2.91
N ASP A 151 15.68 -6.29 -3.81
CA ASP A 151 17.00 -5.67 -3.67
C ASP A 151 17.82 -6.12 -2.45
N ALA A 152 17.48 -7.26 -1.83
CA ALA A 152 18.21 -7.84 -0.71
C ALA A 152 18.26 -9.39 -0.77
N PRO A 153 19.37 -10.03 -0.38
CA PRO A 153 19.43 -11.48 -0.23
C PRO A 153 18.68 -11.96 1.03
N GLU A 154 18.29 -13.24 1.06
CA GLU A 154 17.58 -13.84 2.20
C GLU A 154 18.33 -13.69 3.53
N SER A 155 19.67 -13.74 3.52
CA SER A 155 20.49 -13.50 4.71
C SER A 155 20.20 -12.15 5.38
N GLU A 156 19.75 -11.17 4.60
CA GLU A 156 19.40 -9.82 5.03
C GLU A 156 17.91 -9.69 5.32
N TRP A 157 17.05 -9.91 4.30
CA TRP A 157 15.62 -9.61 4.42
C TRP A 157 14.89 -10.47 5.44
N LYS A 158 15.41 -11.65 5.79
CA LYS A 158 14.82 -12.49 6.85
C LYS A 158 14.77 -11.79 8.21
N ASN A 159 15.56 -10.73 8.40
CA ASN A 159 15.58 -9.94 9.63
C ASN A 159 14.62 -8.73 9.59
N TRP A 160 14.04 -8.41 8.43
CA TRP A 160 13.04 -7.35 8.30
C TRP A 160 11.76 -7.76 9.02
N ASN A 161 10.96 -6.80 9.49
CA ASN A 161 9.77 -7.11 10.29
C ASN A 161 8.52 -7.19 9.41
N TRP A 162 8.25 -8.35 8.82
CA TRP A 162 7.04 -8.58 8.02
C TRP A 162 6.17 -9.66 8.67
N ARG A 163 4.96 -9.28 9.07
CA ARG A 163 3.98 -10.20 9.66
C ARG A 163 2.66 -10.22 8.89
N SER A 164 1.98 -11.36 9.00
CA SER A 164 0.61 -11.59 8.53
C SER A 164 -0.20 -12.21 9.68
N GLU A 165 -1.33 -11.59 10.05
CA GLU A 165 -2.20 -12.03 11.15
C GLU A 165 -3.67 -11.98 10.74
N GLY A 166 -4.38 -13.12 10.80
CA GLY A 166 -5.81 -13.19 10.45
C GLY A 166 -6.13 -13.01 8.96
N ASP A 167 -5.10 -12.94 8.10
CA ASP A 167 -5.25 -12.86 6.65
C ASP A 167 -5.88 -14.15 6.08
N LEU A 168 -6.79 -14.00 5.12
CA LEU A 168 -7.41 -15.11 4.39
C LEU A 168 -6.65 -15.36 3.08
N MET A 169 -6.00 -16.52 3.01
CA MET A 169 -5.25 -16.95 1.83
C MET A 169 -6.09 -17.90 0.98
N LEU A 170 -6.34 -17.56 -0.27
CA LEU A 170 -7.17 -18.33 -1.20
C LEU A 170 -6.37 -18.72 -2.46
N ASN A 171 -6.79 -19.82 -3.08
CA ASN A 171 -6.17 -20.36 -4.31
C ASN A 171 -4.66 -20.61 -4.20
N GLY A 172 -4.21 -21.06 -3.02
CA GLY A 172 -2.80 -21.34 -2.76
C GLY A 172 -1.93 -20.11 -2.46
N ALA A 173 -2.53 -18.95 -2.23
CA ALA A 173 -1.80 -17.78 -1.74
C ALA A 173 -1.02 -18.12 -0.45
N TYR A 174 0.15 -17.52 -0.27
CA TYR A 174 0.88 -17.58 1.00
C TYR A 174 1.71 -16.31 1.22
N PHE A 175 2.04 -16.04 2.48
CA PHE A 175 2.84 -14.90 2.90
C PHE A 175 4.13 -15.39 3.55
N THR A 176 5.28 -14.93 3.07
CA THR A 176 6.58 -15.26 3.67
C THR A 176 6.89 -14.29 4.80
N LEU A 177 6.80 -14.77 6.03
CA LEU A 177 7.06 -13.99 7.25
C LEU A 177 8.56 -13.76 7.44
N SER A 178 8.92 -12.65 8.09
CA SER A 178 10.30 -12.33 8.45
C SER A 178 10.39 -11.57 9.78
N GLY A 179 11.60 -11.57 10.35
CA GLY A 179 11.90 -10.86 11.59
C GLY A 179 11.49 -11.62 12.85
N ALA A 180 11.74 -11.01 14.00
CA ALA A 180 11.55 -11.66 15.31
C ALA A 180 10.07 -11.75 15.73
N GLY A 181 9.15 -11.13 14.99
CA GLY A 181 7.71 -11.18 15.28
C GLY A 181 7.27 -10.46 16.57
N ALA A 182 8.15 -9.71 17.24
CA ALA A 182 7.84 -9.03 18.48
C ALA A 182 6.77 -7.94 18.26
N SER A 183 5.65 -8.01 18.99
CA SER A 183 4.52 -7.08 18.81
C SER A 183 4.92 -5.60 18.95
N SER A 184 5.91 -5.29 19.79
CA SER A 184 6.44 -3.92 19.96
C SER A 184 7.08 -3.36 18.70
N SER A 185 7.66 -4.20 17.82
CA SER A 185 8.24 -3.79 16.54
C SER A 185 7.19 -3.20 15.59
N TYR A 186 5.92 -3.58 15.76
CA TYR A 186 4.82 -3.18 14.90
C TYR A 186 3.96 -2.05 15.46
N ALA A 187 4.29 -1.48 16.63
CA ALA A 187 3.46 -0.46 17.28
C ALA A 187 3.19 0.77 16.38
N LYS A 188 4.19 1.19 15.58
CA LYS A 188 4.04 2.27 14.58
C LYS A 188 3.39 1.82 13.27
N ALA A 189 3.32 0.50 13.05
CA ALA A 189 2.64 -0.14 11.92
C ALA A 189 1.26 -0.68 12.33
N SER A 190 0.63 -0.09 13.36
CA SER A 190 -0.71 -0.45 13.83
C SER A 190 -1.52 0.82 14.06
N SER A 191 -2.69 0.92 13.44
CA SER A 191 -3.54 2.12 13.50
C SER A 191 -4.99 1.83 13.89
N LEU A 192 -5.50 0.63 13.62
CA LEU A 192 -6.83 0.18 14.01
C LEU A 192 -6.84 -1.33 14.24
N GLY A 193 -7.84 -1.84 14.95
CA GLY A 193 -8.04 -3.27 15.11
C GLY A 193 -8.56 -3.91 13.82
N ALA A 194 -7.92 -4.99 13.37
CA ALA A 194 -8.35 -5.72 12.19
C ALA A 194 -9.71 -6.40 12.40
N ARG A 195 -10.57 -6.33 11.39
CA ARG A 195 -11.81 -7.11 11.29
C ARG A 195 -11.51 -8.52 10.75
N PRO A 196 -12.39 -9.51 11.01
CA PRO A 196 -12.27 -10.83 10.41
C PRO A 196 -12.19 -10.77 8.88
N SER A 197 -11.25 -11.51 8.29
CA SER A 197 -11.03 -11.55 6.85
C SER A 197 -12.22 -12.11 6.04
N SER A 198 -13.15 -12.81 6.71
CA SER A 198 -14.42 -13.25 6.12
C SER A 198 -15.38 -12.12 5.75
N LEU A 199 -15.21 -10.92 6.33
CA LEU A 199 -16.05 -9.75 6.07
C LEU A 199 -15.53 -8.87 4.93
N ILE A 200 -14.34 -9.15 4.39
CA ILE A 200 -13.63 -8.24 3.50
C ILE A 200 -14.42 -7.91 2.26
N SER A 201 -14.95 -8.91 1.56
CA SER A 201 -15.76 -8.65 0.35
C SER A 201 -17.01 -7.81 0.62
N SER A 202 -17.53 -7.80 1.87
CA SER A 202 -18.62 -6.89 2.24
C SER A 202 -18.11 -5.49 2.58
N ILE A 203 -17.02 -5.37 3.33
CA ILE A 203 -16.48 -4.08 3.79
C ILE A 203 -15.88 -3.28 2.63
N THR A 204 -15.26 -3.95 1.65
CA THR A 204 -14.66 -3.32 0.47
C THR A 204 -15.64 -3.18 -0.70
N SER A 205 -16.90 -3.62 -0.56
CA SER A 205 -17.91 -3.55 -1.63
C SER A 205 -18.23 -2.12 -2.09
N GLY A 206 -18.00 -1.13 -1.22
CA GLY A 206 -18.16 0.29 -1.52
C GLY A 206 -16.89 0.99 -2.01
N ALA A 207 -15.78 0.27 -2.20
CA ALA A 207 -14.52 0.87 -2.61
C ALA A 207 -14.63 1.61 -3.96
N GLY A 208 -13.89 2.72 -4.09
CA GLY A 208 -13.89 3.57 -5.28
C GLY A 208 -14.71 4.85 -5.10
N SER A 209 -14.82 5.62 -6.17
CA SER A 209 -15.50 6.92 -6.17
C SER A 209 -16.97 6.83 -5.77
N LEU A 210 -17.34 7.60 -4.74
CA LEU A 210 -18.73 7.73 -4.32
C LEU A 210 -19.58 8.45 -5.39
N THR A 211 -20.77 7.93 -5.64
CA THR A 211 -21.74 8.61 -6.51
C THR A 211 -22.54 9.64 -5.70
N CYS A 212 -21.99 10.85 -5.61
CA CYS A 212 -22.58 11.95 -4.87
C CYS A 212 -23.60 12.74 -5.71
N ARG A 213 -24.76 13.09 -5.13
CA ARG A 213 -25.73 14.03 -5.73
C ARG A 213 -25.83 15.29 -4.88
N LYS A 214 -25.93 16.45 -5.53
CA LYS A 214 -26.10 17.74 -4.84
C LYS A 214 -27.33 17.70 -3.93
N GLY A 215 -27.16 18.00 -2.65
CA GLY A 215 -28.23 17.99 -1.66
C GLY A 215 -28.49 16.64 -0.98
N SER A 216 -27.71 15.61 -1.29
CA SER A 216 -27.75 14.31 -0.61
C SER A 216 -26.43 14.04 0.09
N ARG A 217 -26.48 13.27 1.18
CA ARG A 217 -25.25 12.72 1.77
C ARG A 217 -24.66 11.70 0.80
N CYS A 218 -23.36 11.80 0.65
CA CYS A 218 -22.50 10.65 0.45
C CYS A 218 -22.10 10.20 1.87
#